data_AF-A0A481SMJ4-F1
#
_entry.id   AF-A0A481SMJ4-F1
#
_cell.length_a   1.000
_cell.length_b   1.000
_cell.length_c   1.000
_cell.angle_alpha   90.00
_cell.angle_beta   90.00
_cell.angle_gamma   90.00
#
_symmetry.space_group_name_H-M   'P 1'
#
loop_
_entity.id
_entity.type
_entity.pdbx_description
1 polymer ?
#
loop_
_entity_poly.entity_id
_entity_poly.type
_entity_poly.pdbx_seq_one_letter_code
_entity_poly.pdbx_strand_id
1 'polypeptide(L)'
;MASLLCLLAVGLLFMGGYATDQGDAGPFPAAGPRPNAPKPCLDTFDECNEWAEDEFCMYNPIYMFVLCPKSCKVCHTEPFEDTDTECVEFKQDGVCYDRADYMIPNCAKTCNLTQSAKCKDDFESCPNWAEGGECQKSPVFMFLYCRNACKMCPSEACGDYDQLCQQMAGWGNCFTNPLYMLPNCHKSCGVCQSEDE
;
A
#
# COMPACT_ATOMS: atom_id res chain seq x y z
N MET A 1 -58.07 38.75 14.22
CA MET A 1 -58.44 37.59 13.38
C MET A 1 -57.19 37.09 12.67
N ALA A 2 -56.58 36.02 13.16
CA ALA A 2 -55.64 35.17 12.42
C ALA A 2 -55.81 33.77 13.03
N SER A 3 -56.22 32.83 12.18
CA SER A 3 -56.79 31.54 12.57
C SER A 3 -55.72 30.55 12.99
N LEU A 4 -55.93 29.95 14.17
CA LEU A 4 -55.46 28.60 14.50
C LEU A 4 -55.96 27.63 13.42
N LEU A 5 -55.07 26.77 12.89
CA LEU A 5 -55.32 25.39 12.43
C LEU A 5 -54.18 24.95 11.48
N CYS A 6 -53.09 24.40 12.04
CA CYS A 6 -52.27 23.37 11.37
C CYS A 6 -51.27 22.71 12.33
N LEU A 7 -51.74 22.36 13.53
CA LEU A 7 -51.06 21.40 14.40
C LEU A 7 -52.00 20.21 14.53
N LEU A 8 -51.64 19.09 13.90
CA LEU A 8 -51.79 17.71 14.38
C LEU A 8 -51.67 16.73 13.19
N ALA A 9 -50.93 15.64 13.44
CA ALA A 9 -50.79 14.41 12.65
C ALA A 9 -49.73 14.40 11.53
N VAL A 10 -48.50 13.98 11.84
CA VAL A 10 -47.97 12.65 11.45
C VAL A 10 -46.99 12.21 12.55
N GLY A 11 -47.32 11.12 13.24
CA GLY A 11 -46.46 10.51 14.25
C GLY A 11 -45.61 9.37 13.68
N LEU A 12 -44.54 9.08 14.42
CA LEU A 12 -44.10 7.73 14.79
C LEU A 12 -44.03 6.68 13.67
N LEU A 13 -42.93 6.69 12.90
CA LEU A 13 -42.14 5.54 12.40
C LEU A 13 -40.82 6.22 11.94
N PHE A 14 -39.65 6.04 12.55
CA PHE A 14 -38.79 4.87 12.40
C PHE A 14 -37.89 4.73 13.64
N MET A 15 -38.02 3.57 14.27
CA MET A 15 -37.04 3.00 15.19
C MET A 15 -35.75 2.68 14.43
N GLY A 16 -34.61 2.91 15.09
CA GLY A 16 -33.30 2.26 14.90
C GLY A 16 -32.93 1.74 13.52
N GLY A 17 -32.13 2.52 12.78
CA GLY A 17 -31.21 1.96 11.81
C GLY A 17 -29.95 1.48 12.53
N TYR A 18 -29.74 0.17 12.61
CA TYR A 18 -28.43 -0.40 12.95
C TYR A 18 -27.57 -0.40 11.68
N ALA A 19 -26.33 0.05 11.81
CA ALA A 19 -25.35 0.02 10.73
C ALA A 19 -25.10 -1.45 10.33
N THR A 20 -25.31 -1.77 9.06
CA THR A 20 -24.79 -2.98 8.45
C THR A 20 -23.53 -2.62 7.67
N ASP A 21 -22.47 -3.40 7.86
CA ASP A 21 -21.12 -3.18 7.33
C ASP A 21 -21.03 -3.49 5.82
N GLN A 22 -21.82 -2.78 5.02
CA GLN A 22 -21.76 -2.82 3.57
C GLN A 22 -21.87 -1.39 3.03
N GLY A 23 -20.72 -0.77 2.76
CA GLY A 23 -20.48 0.06 1.56
C GLY A 23 -21.38 1.26 1.22
N ASP A 24 -22.31 1.71 2.06
CA ASP A 24 -23.21 2.79 1.66
C ASP A 24 -22.59 4.17 1.89
N ALA A 25 -22.17 4.79 0.79
CA ALA A 25 -21.95 6.22 0.71
C ALA A 25 -23.19 6.95 1.26
N GLY A 26 -22.98 7.85 2.22
CA GLY A 26 -24.04 8.71 2.75
C GLY A 26 -24.73 9.53 1.66
N PRO A 27 -25.77 10.32 2.01
CA PRO A 27 -26.73 10.93 1.08
C PRO A 27 -26.16 12.01 0.12
N PHE A 28 -24.84 12.14 -0.01
CA PHE A 28 -24.16 13.05 -0.91
C PHE A 28 -23.41 12.29 -2.00
N PRO A 29 -24.02 12.03 -3.17
CA PRO A 29 -23.39 11.34 -4.29
C PRO A 29 -22.30 12.17 -5.04
N ALA A 30 -21.84 13.29 -4.45
CA ALA A 30 -20.91 14.23 -5.09
C ALA A 30 -19.63 14.53 -4.30
N ALA A 31 -19.46 13.96 -3.11
CA ALA A 31 -18.16 14.00 -2.46
C ALA A 31 -17.30 12.90 -3.09
N GLY A 32 -16.46 13.27 -4.07
CA GLY A 32 -15.44 12.37 -4.61
C GLY A 32 -14.53 11.80 -3.49
N PRO A 33 -13.66 10.83 -3.82
CA PRO A 33 -12.75 10.23 -2.85
C PRO A 33 -12.03 11.32 -2.04
N ARG A 34 -12.08 11.24 -0.70
CA ARG A 34 -11.35 12.22 0.13
C ARG A 34 -9.87 12.06 -0.20
N PRO A 35 -9.13 13.16 -0.48
CA PRO A 35 -7.72 13.09 -0.86
C PRO A 35 -6.80 12.35 0.12
N ASN A 36 -7.26 12.10 1.36
CA ASN A 36 -6.52 11.41 2.41
C ASN A 36 -7.35 10.34 3.15
N ALA A 37 -8.35 9.72 2.49
CA ALA A 37 -9.01 8.56 3.09
C ALA A 37 -7.99 7.40 3.21
N PRO A 38 -7.95 6.67 4.34
CA PRO A 38 -7.15 5.45 4.43
C PRO A 38 -7.50 4.55 3.25
N LYS A 39 -6.48 4.06 2.52
CA LYS A 39 -6.72 3.13 1.42
C LYS A 39 -7.50 1.93 1.98
N PRO A 40 -8.66 1.57 1.40
CA PRO A 40 -9.44 0.46 1.89
C PRO A 40 -8.60 -0.82 1.76
N CYS A 41 -8.49 -1.59 2.84
CA CYS A 41 -7.78 -2.86 2.81
C CYS A 41 -8.64 -3.91 2.10
N LEU A 42 -8.37 -4.07 0.81
CA LEU A 42 -9.09 -4.98 -0.06
C LEU A 42 -8.06 -5.81 -0.83
N ASP A 43 -8.49 -7.02 -1.18
CA ASP A 43 -7.76 -7.85 -2.12
C ASP A 43 -7.90 -7.28 -3.53
N THR A 44 -6.83 -7.43 -4.31
CA THR A 44 -6.74 -6.97 -5.70
C THR A 44 -7.36 -7.98 -6.66
N PHE A 45 -7.32 -9.27 -6.31
CA PHE A 45 -7.80 -10.38 -7.12
C PHE A 45 -8.87 -11.18 -6.37
N ASP A 46 -9.83 -11.75 -7.10
CA ASP A 46 -10.92 -12.53 -6.52
C ASP A 46 -10.40 -13.86 -5.93
N GLU A 47 -9.30 -14.38 -6.47
CA GLU A 47 -8.63 -15.63 -6.09
C GLU A 47 -7.78 -15.50 -4.82
N CYS A 48 -7.64 -14.30 -4.26
CA CYS A 48 -6.78 -14.05 -3.10
C CYS A 48 -7.09 -14.95 -1.90
N ASN A 49 -8.36 -15.32 -1.68
CA ASN A 49 -8.73 -16.24 -0.59
C ASN A 49 -8.16 -17.64 -0.84
N GLU A 50 -8.29 -18.15 -2.06
CA GLU A 50 -7.77 -19.47 -2.45
C GLU A 50 -6.24 -19.50 -2.34
N TRP A 51 -5.55 -18.48 -2.87
CA TRP A 51 -4.09 -18.39 -2.76
C TRP A 51 -3.63 -18.30 -1.30
N ALA A 52 -4.39 -17.61 -0.44
CA ALA A 52 -4.09 -17.55 0.98
C ALA A 52 -4.29 -18.91 1.68
N GLU A 53 -5.33 -19.67 1.31
CA GLU A 53 -5.55 -21.05 1.77
C GLU A 53 -4.44 -22.00 1.31
N ASP A 54 -3.91 -21.80 0.10
CA ASP A 54 -2.77 -22.52 -0.46
C ASP A 54 -1.40 -22.05 0.09
N GLU A 55 -1.39 -21.34 1.22
CA GLU A 55 -0.20 -20.88 1.95
C GLU A 55 0.69 -19.90 1.16
N PHE A 56 0.18 -19.25 0.11
CA PHE A 56 0.98 -18.26 -0.64
C PHE A 56 1.36 -17.05 0.23
N CYS A 57 0.60 -16.76 1.30
CA CYS A 57 0.99 -15.77 2.29
C CYS A 57 2.34 -16.10 2.98
N MET A 58 2.75 -17.37 2.99
CA MET A 58 4.04 -17.82 3.54
C MET A 58 5.10 -18.03 2.46
N TYR A 59 4.72 -18.60 1.30
CA TYR A 59 5.66 -18.90 0.22
C TYR A 59 5.97 -17.70 -0.68
N ASN A 60 5.02 -16.78 -0.82
CA ASN A 60 5.17 -15.56 -1.59
C ASN A 60 4.61 -14.34 -0.83
N PRO A 61 5.14 -14.08 0.37
CA PRO A 61 4.57 -13.14 1.32
C PRO A 61 4.49 -11.73 0.76
N ILE A 62 5.53 -11.26 0.07
CA ILE A 62 5.56 -9.88 -0.44
C ILE A 62 4.47 -9.65 -1.47
N TYR A 63 4.32 -10.54 -2.45
CA TYR A 63 3.26 -10.40 -3.47
C TYR A 63 1.88 -10.53 -2.83
N MET A 64 1.69 -11.52 -1.97
CA MET A 64 0.40 -11.76 -1.34
C MET A 64 0.01 -10.65 -0.35
N PHE A 65 0.95 -10.06 0.38
CA PHE A 65 0.64 -8.98 1.30
C PHE A 65 0.35 -7.66 0.57
N VAL A 66 0.94 -7.42 -0.60
CA VAL A 66 0.65 -6.25 -1.42
C VAL A 66 -0.68 -6.40 -2.16
N LEU A 67 -0.91 -7.57 -2.77
CA LEU A 67 -2.04 -7.80 -3.66
C LEU A 67 -3.26 -8.36 -2.95
N CYS A 68 -3.06 -9.16 -1.90
CA CYS A 68 -4.09 -9.87 -1.16
C CYS A 68 -4.04 -9.56 0.35
N PRO A 69 -3.92 -8.28 0.76
CA PRO A 69 -3.71 -7.93 2.17
C PRO A 69 -4.86 -8.38 3.08
N LYS A 70 -6.09 -8.43 2.57
CA LYS A 70 -7.26 -8.86 3.35
C LYS A 70 -7.27 -10.38 3.52
N SER A 71 -7.07 -11.13 2.45
CA SER A 71 -7.01 -12.60 2.50
C SER A 71 -5.84 -13.08 3.37
N CYS A 72 -4.69 -12.41 3.31
CA CYS A 72 -3.56 -12.69 4.19
C CYS A 72 -3.66 -12.08 5.58
N LYS A 73 -4.73 -11.34 5.89
CA LYS A 73 -4.99 -10.71 7.19
C LYS A 73 -3.87 -9.74 7.64
N VAL A 74 -3.21 -9.12 6.67
CA VAL A 74 -2.17 -8.09 6.87
C VAL A 74 -2.71 -6.68 6.58
N CYS A 75 -4.02 -6.50 6.74
CA CYS A 75 -4.62 -5.17 6.71
C CYS A 75 -4.02 -4.29 7.81
N HIS A 76 -3.12 -3.40 7.43
CA HIS A 76 -2.60 -2.40 8.33
C HIS A 76 -3.58 -1.24 8.41
N THR A 77 -4.09 -0.97 9.61
CA THR A 77 -4.73 0.29 9.93
C THR A 77 -3.67 1.23 10.48
N GLU A 78 -3.52 2.41 9.90
CA GLU A 78 -2.62 3.44 10.42
C GLU A 78 -2.85 3.69 11.93
N PRO A 79 -1.78 3.86 12.73
CA PRO A 79 -0.38 3.86 12.31
C PRO A 79 0.19 2.45 12.12
N PHE A 80 1.00 2.26 11.07
CA PHE A 80 1.87 1.09 10.95
C PHE A 80 2.85 1.09 12.13
N GLU A 81 2.58 0.31 13.17
CA GLU A 81 3.47 0.14 14.32
C GLU A 81 4.11 -1.24 14.29
N ASP A 82 5.38 -1.31 14.67
CA ASP A 82 6.06 -2.59 14.87
C ASP A 82 5.54 -3.23 16.16
N THR A 83 5.21 -4.51 16.09
CA THR A 83 4.76 -5.30 17.24
C THR A 83 5.88 -6.12 17.85
N ASP A 84 6.94 -6.38 17.09
CA ASP A 84 8.13 -7.06 17.56
C ASP A 84 9.21 -6.04 18.02
N THR A 85 9.88 -6.33 19.12
CA THR A 85 10.90 -5.45 19.70
C THR A 85 12.27 -5.57 19.02
N GLU A 86 12.51 -6.63 18.25
CA GLU A 86 13.77 -6.96 17.60
C GLU A 86 13.82 -6.51 16.13
N CYS A 87 12.80 -5.81 15.64
CA CYS A 87 12.69 -5.40 14.23
C CYS A 87 13.94 -4.65 13.71
N VAL A 88 14.60 -3.84 14.55
CA VAL A 88 15.80 -3.09 14.17
C VAL A 88 16.99 -4.03 13.90
N GLU A 89 17.15 -5.07 14.70
CA GLU A 89 18.21 -6.08 14.54
C GLU A 89 17.90 -6.95 13.32
N PHE A 90 16.67 -7.46 13.20
CA PHE A 90 16.23 -8.21 12.03
C PHE A 90 16.41 -7.44 10.72
N LYS A 91 16.18 -6.12 10.71
CA LYS A 91 16.47 -5.28 9.55
C LYS A 91 17.96 -5.26 9.20
N GLN A 92 18.83 -5.12 10.20
CA GLN A 92 20.29 -5.09 9.99
C GLN A 92 20.79 -6.42 9.42
N ASP A 93 20.17 -7.53 9.82
CA ASP A 93 20.50 -8.87 9.35
C ASP A 93 19.85 -9.24 8.00
N GLY A 94 19.10 -8.32 7.37
CA GLY A 94 18.45 -8.56 6.06
C GLY A 94 17.14 -9.35 6.12
N VAL A 95 16.65 -9.65 7.33
CA VAL A 95 15.49 -10.52 7.57
C VAL A 95 14.19 -9.93 7.04
N CYS A 96 14.10 -8.60 6.87
CA CYS A 96 12.97 -7.93 6.22
C CYS A 96 12.59 -8.54 4.86
N TYR A 97 13.57 -9.13 4.17
CA TYR A 97 13.36 -9.82 2.91
C TYR A 97 13.33 -11.35 3.09
N ASP A 98 14.35 -11.91 3.74
CA ASP A 98 14.50 -13.37 3.87
C ASP A 98 13.35 -14.02 4.63
N ARG A 99 12.68 -13.26 5.50
CA ARG A 99 11.49 -13.65 6.26
C ARG A 99 10.40 -12.60 6.16
N ALA A 100 10.12 -12.13 4.95
CA ALA A 100 9.07 -11.16 4.70
C ALA A 100 7.68 -11.63 5.22
N ASP A 101 7.43 -12.95 5.29
CA ASP A 101 6.24 -13.57 5.91
C ASP A 101 6.07 -13.16 7.37
N TYR A 102 7.18 -13.04 8.10
CA TYR A 102 7.20 -12.63 9.50
C TYR A 102 7.34 -11.13 9.65
N MET A 103 8.23 -10.52 8.87
CA MET A 103 8.63 -9.14 9.04
C MET A 103 7.58 -8.15 8.57
N ILE A 104 6.76 -8.48 7.57
CA ILE A 104 5.69 -7.58 7.12
C ILE A 104 4.60 -7.42 8.19
N PRO A 105 4.02 -8.49 8.77
CA PRO A 105 3.00 -8.32 9.80
C PRO A 105 3.55 -7.75 11.12
N ASN A 106 4.83 -8.00 11.46
CA ASN A 106 5.36 -7.64 12.79
C ASN A 106 6.29 -6.42 12.82
N CYS A 107 6.89 -6.08 11.67
CA CYS A 107 7.99 -5.10 11.56
C CYS A 107 7.81 -4.15 10.37
N ALA A 108 6.56 -3.90 9.95
CA ALA A 108 6.25 -3.07 8.78
C ALA A 108 6.89 -1.68 8.81
N LYS A 109 6.89 -1.02 9.98
CA LYS A 109 7.45 0.33 10.15
C LYS A 109 8.97 0.31 10.05
N THR A 110 9.62 -0.62 10.74
CA THR A 110 11.07 -0.73 10.68
C THR A 110 11.56 -1.18 9.30
N CYS A 111 10.92 -2.18 8.70
CA CYS A 111 11.28 -2.64 7.35
C CYS A 111 11.01 -1.59 6.29
N ASN A 112 10.05 -0.69 6.54
CA ASN A 112 9.79 0.49 5.71
C ASN A 112 9.66 0.14 4.22
N LEU A 113 8.99 -0.99 3.95
CA LEU A 113 8.90 -1.55 2.59
C LEU A 113 8.19 -0.61 1.63
N THR A 114 7.36 0.29 2.14
CA THR A 114 6.43 1.12 1.37
C THR A 114 6.82 2.60 1.29
N GLN A 115 7.76 3.09 2.10
CA GLN A 115 8.12 4.51 2.15
C GLN A 115 9.62 4.70 1.97
N SER A 116 10.02 5.45 0.94
CA SER A 116 11.28 6.19 0.93
C SER A 116 12.52 5.46 1.48
N ALA A 117 12.79 4.23 1.04
CA ALA A 117 14.17 3.81 1.09
C ALA A 117 14.94 4.86 0.24
N LYS A 118 16.11 5.34 0.64
CA LYS A 118 16.79 6.42 -0.11
C LYS A 118 17.12 5.93 -1.52
N CYS A 119 17.09 6.80 -2.53
CA CYS A 119 17.67 6.45 -3.83
C CYS A 119 19.18 6.31 -3.66
N LYS A 120 19.63 5.09 -3.40
CA LYS A 120 21.03 4.72 -3.28
C LYS A 120 21.17 3.21 -3.45
N ASP A 121 22.41 2.79 -3.61
CA ASP A 121 22.82 1.41 -3.49
C ASP A 121 23.41 1.20 -2.10
N ASP A 122 22.92 0.19 -1.39
CA ASP A 122 23.35 -0.17 -0.04
C ASP A 122 24.55 -1.13 -0.07
N PHE A 123 24.79 -1.79 -1.22
CA PHE A 123 25.90 -2.72 -1.42
C PHE A 123 26.77 -2.31 -2.60
N GLU A 124 28.09 -2.42 -2.45
CA GLU A 124 29.05 -2.16 -3.53
C GLU A 124 28.85 -3.09 -4.74
N SER A 125 28.22 -4.26 -4.53
CA SER A 125 27.92 -5.24 -5.57
C SER A 125 26.67 -4.92 -6.39
N CYS A 126 25.87 -3.91 -6.01
CA CYS A 126 24.62 -3.57 -6.71
C CYS A 126 24.79 -3.34 -8.22
N PRO A 127 25.84 -2.63 -8.73
CA PRO A 127 26.07 -2.50 -10.16
C PRO A 127 26.26 -3.84 -10.86
N ASN A 128 27.04 -4.76 -10.26
CA ASN A 128 27.31 -6.08 -10.83
C ASN A 128 26.04 -6.95 -10.86
N TRP A 129 25.24 -6.91 -9.79
CA TRP A 129 23.96 -7.63 -9.74
C TRP A 129 22.96 -7.08 -10.75
N ALA A 130 22.90 -5.75 -10.91
CA ALA A 130 22.06 -5.11 -11.91
C ALA A 130 22.47 -5.52 -13.33
N GLU A 131 23.78 -5.52 -13.64
CA GLU A 131 24.30 -6.03 -14.92
C GLU A 131 23.99 -7.53 -15.12
N GLY A 132 23.99 -8.31 -14.04
CA GLY A 132 23.57 -9.72 -14.02
C GLY A 132 22.07 -9.97 -14.19
N GLY A 133 21.26 -8.91 -14.30
CA GLY A 133 19.81 -8.97 -14.51
C GLY A 133 18.98 -9.19 -13.24
N GLU A 134 19.55 -8.95 -12.06
CA GLU A 134 18.82 -9.10 -10.80
C GLU A 134 17.66 -8.10 -10.66
N CYS A 135 17.71 -6.98 -11.38
CA CYS A 135 16.61 -6.01 -11.38
C CYS A 135 15.28 -6.61 -11.87
N GLN A 136 15.33 -7.64 -12.73
CA GLN A 136 14.15 -8.34 -13.23
C GLN A 136 13.89 -9.65 -12.49
N LYS A 137 14.95 -10.37 -12.09
CA LYS A 137 14.84 -11.66 -11.38
C LYS A 137 14.43 -11.49 -9.92
N SER A 138 14.96 -10.46 -9.28
CA SER A 138 14.81 -10.17 -7.85
C SER A 138 14.39 -8.69 -7.64
N PRO A 139 13.29 -8.24 -8.29
CA PRO A 139 12.95 -6.82 -8.39
C PRO A 139 12.70 -6.18 -7.02
N VAL A 140 12.18 -6.93 -6.04
CA VAL A 140 11.93 -6.43 -4.69
C VAL A 140 13.23 -6.22 -3.91
N PHE A 141 14.13 -7.21 -3.92
CA PHE A 141 15.44 -7.07 -3.27
C PHE A 141 16.21 -5.89 -3.87
N MET A 142 16.26 -5.82 -5.19
CA MET A 142 16.96 -4.75 -5.88
C MET A 142 16.29 -3.40 -5.69
N PHE A 143 14.96 -3.35 -5.57
CA PHE A 143 14.24 -2.14 -5.17
C PHE A 143 14.72 -1.64 -3.82
N LEU A 144 14.72 -2.46 -2.79
CA LEU A 144 15.05 -2.03 -1.44
C LEU A 144 16.51 -1.56 -1.32
N TYR A 145 17.44 -2.33 -1.90
CA TYR A 145 18.86 -2.19 -1.62
C TYR A 145 19.71 -1.67 -2.78
N CYS A 146 19.25 -1.75 -4.02
CA CYS A 146 20.06 -1.48 -5.23
C CYS A 146 19.32 -0.59 -6.24
N ARG A 147 18.55 0.36 -5.72
CA ARG A 147 17.58 1.13 -6.51
C ARG A 147 18.25 1.98 -7.57
N ASN A 148 19.43 2.52 -7.25
CA ASN A 148 20.20 3.34 -8.17
C ASN A 148 20.82 2.48 -9.28
N ALA A 149 21.44 1.35 -8.95
CA ALA A 149 21.98 0.41 -9.93
C ALA A 149 20.90 -0.10 -10.91
N CYS A 150 19.67 -0.31 -10.43
CA CYS A 150 18.53 -0.70 -11.26
C CYS A 150 17.80 0.45 -11.96
N LYS A 151 18.29 1.69 -11.83
CA LYS A 151 17.66 2.89 -12.42
C LYS A 151 16.19 3.06 -11.98
N MET A 152 15.86 2.59 -10.79
CA MET A 152 14.54 2.68 -10.16
C MET A 152 14.39 3.98 -9.34
N CYS A 153 15.36 4.88 -9.43
CA CYS A 153 15.32 6.18 -8.79
C CYS A 153 14.54 7.19 -9.62
N PRO A 154 13.93 8.20 -8.98
CA PRO A 154 13.38 9.32 -9.71
C PRO A 154 14.42 10.00 -10.61
N SER A 155 14.15 10.05 -11.92
CA SER A 155 15.03 10.71 -12.89
C SER A 155 14.65 12.18 -13.14
N GLU A 156 13.48 12.60 -12.68
CA GLU A 156 12.94 13.94 -12.84
C GLU A 156 12.42 14.52 -11.51
N ALA A 157 11.82 15.70 -11.58
CA ALA A 157 11.15 16.30 -10.43
C ALA A 157 10.09 15.36 -9.83
N CYS A 158 9.76 15.56 -8.56
CA CYS A 158 8.74 14.75 -7.92
C CYS A 158 7.40 14.90 -8.65
N GLY A 159 6.88 13.80 -9.20
CA GLY A 159 5.67 13.80 -10.02
C GLY A 159 5.28 12.44 -10.54
N ASP A 160 4.07 12.37 -11.11
CA ASP A 160 3.58 11.24 -11.88
C ASP A 160 3.55 11.62 -13.36
N TYR A 161 4.23 10.81 -14.17
CA TYR A 161 4.49 11.07 -15.59
C TYR A 161 3.70 10.14 -16.51
N ASP A 162 3.00 9.16 -15.94
CA ASP A 162 1.98 8.37 -16.61
C ASP A 162 0.60 8.66 -16.01
N GLN A 163 -0.42 8.77 -16.87
CA GLN A 163 -1.79 9.09 -16.45
C GLN A 163 -2.42 8.00 -15.58
N LEU A 164 -1.91 6.77 -15.66
CA LEU A 164 -2.38 5.61 -14.90
C LEU A 164 -1.61 5.40 -13.59
N CYS A 165 -0.66 6.26 -13.23
CA CYS A 165 0.18 6.08 -12.04
C CYS A 165 -0.61 5.82 -10.76
N GLN A 166 -1.66 6.59 -10.51
CA GLN A 166 -2.51 6.41 -9.33
C GLN A 166 -3.21 5.05 -9.33
N GLN A 167 -3.75 4.65 -10.48
CA GLN A 167 -4.45 3.38 -10.64
C GLN A 167 -3.50 2.19 -10.49
N MET A 168 -2.37 2.22 -11.18
CA MET A 168 -1.35 1.17 -11.12
C MET A 168 -0.76 1.03 -9.72
N ALA A 169 -0.53 2.14 -9.01
CA ALA A 169 -0.12 2.13 -7.61
C ALA A 169 -1.21 1.53 -6.70
N GLY A 170 -2.49 1.79 -6.99
CA GLY A 170 -3.62 1.15 -6.32
C GLY A 170 -3.65 -0.37 -6.52
N TRP A 171 -3.22 -0.85 -7.68
CA TRP A 171 -3.06 -2.29 -7.99
C TRP A 171 -1.72 -2.89 -7.53
N GLY A 172 -0.95 -2.18 -6.70
CA GLY A 172 0.30 -2.70 -6.14
C GLY A 172 1.50 -2.70 -7.11
N ASN A 173 1.40 -2.05 -8.28
CA ASN A 173 2.49 -2.06 -9.27
C ASN A 173 3.79 -1.43 -8.77
N CYS A 174 3.75 -0.58 -7.74
CA CYS A 174 4.96 -0.06 -7.12
C CYS A 174 5.89 -1.17 -6.61
N PHE A 175 5.36 -2.37 -6.34
CA PHE A 175 6.10 -3.55 -5.87
C PHE A 175 6.23 -4.64 -6.93
N THR A 176 5.21 -4.85 -7.75
CA THR A 176 5.19 -5.90 -8.77
C THR A 176 5.81 -5.46 -10.10
N ASN A 177 5.89 -4.15 -10.34
CA ASN A 177 6.53 -3.54 -11.49
C ASN A 177 7.37 -2.28 -11.10
N PRO A 178 8.31 -2.42 -10.15
CA PRO A 178 9.07 -1.29 -9.61
C PRO A 178 9.97 -0.63 -10.66
N LEU A 179 10.44 -1.40 -11.64
CA LEU A 179 11.27 -0.90 -12.75
C LEU A 179 10.60 0.20 -13.56
N TYR A 180 9.30 0.08 -13.80
CA TYR A 180 8.54 1.09 -14.52
C TYR A 180 7.95 2.11 -13.55
N MET A 181 7.33 1.65 -12.47
CA MET A 181 6.55 2.50 -11.60
C MET A 181 7.41 3.51 -10.86
N LEU A 182 8.56 3.12 -10.33
CA LEU A 182 9.33 4.02 -9.48
C LEU A 182 9.92 5.21 -10.22
N PRO A 183 10.50 5.08 -11.43
CA PRO A 183 11.00 6.24 -12.19
C PRO A 183 9.92 7.03 -12.96
N ASN A 184 8.66 6.56 -13.01
CA ASN A 184 7.59 7.27 -13.74
C ASN A 184 6.44 7.74 -12.84
N CYS A 185 6.23 7.10 -11.69
CA CYS A 185 5.08 7.29 -10.79
C CYS A 185 5.55 7.61 -9.37
N HIS A 186 6.52 8.52 -9.26
CA HIS A 186 7.22 8.80 -8.01
C HIS A 186 6.27 9.20 -6.88
N LYS A 187 5.29 10.04 -7.21
CA LYS A 187 4.32 10.59 -6.26
C LYS A 187 3.31 9.51 -5.86
N SER A 188 2.72 8.81 -6.83
CA SER A 188 1.77 7.74 -6.58
C SER A 188 2.37 6.56 -5.79
N CYS A 189 3.66 6.27 -6.00
CA CYS A 189 4.40 5.27 -5.24
C CYS A 189 5.01 5.79 -3.93
N GLY A 190 4.82 7.07 -3.57
CA GLY A 190 5.32 7.64 -2.32
C GLY A 190 6.84 7.65 -2.19
N VAL A 191 7.58 7.63 -3.32
CA VAL A 191 9.05 7.64 -3.34
C VAL A 191 9.65 9.03 -3.50
N CYS A 192 8.81 10.07 -3.54
CA CYS A 192 9.20 11.46 -3.42
C CYS A 192 8.13 12.25 -2.68
N GLN A 193 8.51 13.39 -2.13
CA GLN A 193 7.61 14.41 -1.59
C GLN A 193 8.02 15.75 -2.22
N SER A 194 7.05 16.53 -2.71
CA SER A 194 7.28 17.91 -3.14
C SER A 194 7.46 18.79 -1.91
N GLU A 195 8.44 19.71 -1.90
CA GLU A 195 8.82 20.53 -0.74
C GLU A 195 7.77 21.60 -0.30
N ASP A 196 6.49 21.43 -0.63
CA ASP A 196 5.44 22.46 -0.49
C ASP A 196 4.23 22.08 0.39
N GLU A 197 4.35 21.14 1.34
CA GLU A 197 3.29 20.84 2.34
C GLU A 197 3.74 21.05 3.80
#